data_AF-A0A9W4NF52-F1
#
_entry.id   AF-A0A9W4NF52-F1
#
_cell.length_a   1.000
_cell.length_b   1.000
_cell.length_c   1.000
_cell.angle_alpha   90.00
_cell.angle_beta   90.00
_cell.angle_gamma   90.00
#
_symmetry.space_group_name_H-M   'P 1'
#
loop_
_entity.id
_entity.type
_entity.pdbx_description
1 polymer ?
#
loop_
_entity_poly.entity_id
_entity_poly.type
_entity_poly.pdbx_seq_one_letter_code
_entity_poly.pdbx_strand_id
1 'polypeptide(L)'
;MGPPVKWSLKFQGIALLELTLRLSSQSIHPVLRRPTVVLLLEYIRKVLITISSSPLCQDLHRRIIYSVCWLFIDESKNSFIWRVQRPDSAAGGYKRRQGRRYRSPVVLIVNASRGDCKNIHDPDCVSHKMTSTLDIHHLNGNPSSERIFIVGGGIVGAALAFYLSRDLSSTNKRQIVIVDRCLKKSLGSTGHAPGFVGQLNESPVLTQLAKETVSEYLSIPGGFSRVGGLELSSSPLGVEALHRRCEMARAADLPAEILTPETAASLAPDFIDPESVDIALHFPSDGTANAQKVTSYYLDQARIQGVDFLEANVTGFTRSFIEDEKAEMKAIQTAEGDISLTGSTVILASGIWTSPLIASAHASKQQVTQAPIPIVPVAHPYTFTPPRPPRSGIPYPFVRWPDHHVYARDHGDRDGLGSYNHAPIQLDPTTTAIGAWPSEFDQVLSEATSHLKNGNEFQVRGSAGDSDPWLAKEPFNGIFAVTPDNLPLAGKVPDVANLWICAAIWVTTAAGTAKLISREICREAGTASSPEDKLLLEALAPARFQGSELDLLTQQALRKYNDIYNRKT
;
A
#
# COMPACT_ATOMS: atom_id res chain seq x y z
N MET A 1 -10.82 16.62 -25.80
CA MET A 1 -11.52 16.90 -24.52
C MET A 1 -11.61 18.42 -24.36
N GLY A 2 -12.78 18.99 -24.06
CA GLY A 2 -12.87 20.41 -23.70
C GLY A 2 -12.42 20.63 -22.24
N PRO A 3 -11.92 21.83 -21.87
CA PRO A 3 -11.47 22.08 -20.50
C PRO A 3 -12.65 22.05 -19.51
N PRO A 4 -12.44 21.59 -18.26
CA PRO A 4 -13.44 21.65 -17.21
C PRO A 4 -13.77 23.11 -16.88
N VAL A 5 -15.05 23.42 -16.72
CA VAL A 5 -15.48 24.74 -16.23
C VAL A 5 -15.42 24.73 -14.70
N LYS A 6 -14.47 25.45 -14.11
CA LYS A 6 -14.32 25.60 -12.65
C LYS A 6 -15.00 26.87 -12.16
N TRP A 7 -15.70 26.79 -11.02
CA TRP A 7 -16.32 27.94 -10.35
C TRP A 7 -15.87 27.95 -8.90
N SER A 8 -15.42 29.10 -8.40
CA SER A 8 -15.05 29.31 -7.00
C SER A 8 -16.02 30.29 -6.35
N LEU A 9 -16.59 29.93 -5.19
CA LEU A 9 -17.47 30.77 -4.39
C LEU A 9 -16.77 31.14 -3.09
N LYS A 10 -16.62 32.45 -2.84
CA LYS A 10 -16.11 33.01 -1.58
C LYS A 10 -17.31 33.44 -0.73
N PHE A 11 -17.48 32.85 0.45
CA PHE A 11 -18.41 33.35 1.46
C PHE A 11 -17.70 34.36 2.37
N GLN A 12 -18.42 35.40 2.80
CA GLN A 12 -17.92 36.34 3.80
C GLN A 12 -17.70 35.59 5.13
N GLY A 13 -16.44 35.24 5.41
CA GLY A 13 -15.97 34.91 6.75
C GLY A 13 -15.65 33.44 7.06
N ILE A 14 -16.24 32.43 6.41
CA ILE A 14 -15.98 31.01 6.75
C ILE A 14 -16.03 30.10 5.50
N ALA A 15 -14.91 29.43 5.20
CA ALA A 15 -14.65 28.34 4.23
C ALA A 15 -14.95 28.58 2.73
N LEU A 16 -13.99 28.20 1.87
CA LEU A 16 -14.17 28.07 0.42
C LEU A 16 -14.83 26.71 0.12
N LEU A 17 -15.95 26.73 -0.60
CA LEU A 17 -16.56 25.53 -1.18
C LEU A 17 -16.21 25.50 -2.67
N GLU A 18 -15.43 24.51 -3.11
CA GLU A 18 -15.10 24.33 -4.53
C GLU A 18 -16.00 23.22 -5.12
N LEU A 19 -16.79 23.57 -6.14
CA LEU A 19 -17.69 22.65 -6.83
C LEU A 19 -17.09 22.33 -8.21
N THR A 20 -16.71 21.07 -8.44
CA THR A 20 -16.21 20.62 -9.74
C THR A 20 -17.26 19.78 -10.46
N LEU A 21 -17.80 20.28 -11.57
CA LEU A 21 -18.70 19.55 -12.46
C LEU A 21 -17.89 18.86 -13.57
N ARG A 22 -17.96 17.52 -13.62
CA ARG A 22 -17.48 16.74 -14.78
C ARG A 22 -18.67 16.21 -15.56
N LEU A 23 -18.76 16.59 -16.84
CA LEU A 23 -19.70 15.98 -17.78
C LEU A 23 -19.01 14.78 -18.45
N SER A 24 -19.49 13.56 -18.22
CA SER A 24 -19.02 12.40 -18.97
C SER A 24 -19.61 12.42 -20.37
N SER A 25 -18.79 12.60 -21.41
CA SER A 25 -19.27 12.51 -22.78
C SER A 25 -18.87 11.17 -23.41
N GLN A 26 -19.82 10.25 -23.54
CA GLN A 26 -20.05 9.69 -24.87
C GLN A 26 -21.13 10.55 -25.50
N SER A 27 -20.75 11.34 -26.51
CA SER A 27 -21.56 12.33 -27.26
C SER A 27 -22.17 13.49 -26.45
N ILE A 28 -21.52 14.67 -26.49
CA ILE A 28 -22.14 15.95 -26.09
C ILE A 28 -23.19 16.31 -27.16
N HIS A 29 -24.47 16.18 -26.82
CA HIS A 29 -25.58 16.47 -27.72
C HIS A 29 -25.66 17.98 -28.05
N PRO A 30 -26.02 18.40 -29.29
CA PRO A 30 -26.06 19.81 -29.71
C PRO A 30 -26.96 20.74 -28.86
N VAL A 31 -27.86 20.16 -28.07
CA VAL A 31 -28.77 20.88 -27.15
C VAL A 31 -28.02 21.58 -26.01
N LEU A 32 -26.82 21.11 -25.64
CA LEU A 32 -26.03 21.67 -24.54
C LEU A 32 -25.38 23.04 -24.87
N ARG A 33 -25.56 23.57 -26.09
CA ARG A 33 -25.07 24.89 -26.51
C ARG A 33 -26.07 26.03 -26.31
N ARG A 34 -27.25 25.79 -25.73
CA ARG A 34 -28.29 26.83 -25.55
C ARG A 34 -28.20 27.51 -24.18
N PRO A 35 -28.60 28.81 -24.07
CA PRO A 35 -28.62 29.59 -22.82
C PRO A 35 -29.33 28.91 -21.63
N THR A 36 -30.19 27.94 -21.92
CA THR A 36 -30.95 27.14 -20.96
C THR A 36 -30.08 26.29 -20.03
N VAL A 37 -28.88 25.85 -20.45
CA VAL A 37 -27.95 25.09 -19.58
C VAL A 37 -27.29 25.99 -18.53
N VAL A 38 -27.02 27.26 -18.89
CA VAL A 38 -26.49 28.26 -17.95
C VAL A 38 -27.53 28.59 -16.88
N LEU A 39 -28.80 28.71 -17.26
CA LEU A 39 -29.91 28.91 -16.33
C LEU A 39 -30.14 27.71 -15.40
N LEU A 40 -29.99 26.47 -15.91
CA LEU A 40 -30.09 25.26 -15.10
C LEU A 40 -28.95 25.18 -14.05
N LEU A 41 -27.73 25.54 -14.45
CA LEU A 41 -26.58 25.59 -13.54
C LEU A 41 -26.69 26.72 -12.50
N GLU A 42 -27.22 27.88 -12.88
CA GLU A 42 -27.55 28.95 -11.92
C GLU A 42 -28.66 28.54 -10.93
N TYR A 43 -29.65 27.79 -11.39
CA TYR A 43 -30.73 27.31 -10.52
C TYR A 43 -30.22 26.25 -9.53
N ILE A 44 -29.39 25.30 -9.98
CA ILE A 44 -28.69 24.34 -9.11
C ILE A 44 -27.80 25.06 -8.10
N ARG A 45 -27.09 26.11 -8.51
CA ARG A 45 -26.32 26.97 -7.62
C ARG A 45 -27.19 27.61 -6.53
N LYS A 46 -28.36 28.16 -6.90
CA LYS A 46 -29.30 28.76 -5.92
C LYS A 46 -29.83 27.72 -4.93
N VAL A 47 -30.21 26.53 -5.41
CA VAL A 47 -30.71 25.44 -4.55
C VAL A 47 -29.64 24.95 -3.57
N LEU A 48 -28.39 24.77 -4.02
CA LEU A 48 -27.28 24.37 -3.16
C LEU A 48 -26.97 25.43 -2.08
N ILE A 49 -27.04 26.72 -2.43
CA ILE A 49 -26.90 27.84 -1.48
C ILE A 49 -28.02 27.81 -0.44
N THR A 50 -29.26 27.55 -0.84
CA THR A 50 -30.41 27.46 0.08
C THR A 50 -30.32 26.24 1.01
N ILE A 51 -29.84 25.10 0.50
CA ILE A 51 -29.64 23.89 1.33
C ILE A 51 -28.52 24.10 2.36
N SER A 52 -27.42 24.78 1.99
CA SER A 52 -26.30 25.04 2.90
C SER A 52 -26.57 26.11 3.95
N SER A 53 -27.62 26.92 3.78
CA SER A 53 -28.04 27.98 4.70
C SER A 53 -29.22 27.61 5.60
N SER A 54 -29.74 26.37 5.47
CA SER A 54 -30.79 25.83 6.33
C SER A 54 -30.24 25.46 7.73
N PRO A 55 -30.92 25.82 8.83
CA PRO A 55 -30.53 25.42 10.19
C PRO A 55 -30.42 23.90 10.39
N LEU A 56 -31.18 23.10 9.61
CA LEU A 56 -31.12 21.63 9.65
C LEU A 56 -29.77 21.05 9.20
N CYS A 57 -28.94 21.82 8.48
CA CYS A 57 -27.61 21.40 8.03
C CYS A 57 -26.49 21.67 9.06
N GLN A 58 -26.75 22.46 10.10
CA GLN A 58 -25.73 22.76 11.11
C GLN A 58 -25.38 21.53 11.97
N ASP A 59 -26.32 20.61 12.19
CA ASP A 59 -26.07 19.32 12.86
C ASP A 59 -25.46 18.25 11.94
N LEU A 60 -25.55 18.42 10.61
CA LEU A 60 -24.95 17.49 9.63
C LEU A 60 -23.48 17.77 9.30
N HIS A 61 -22.85 18.71 10.01
CA HIS A 61 -21.47 19.19 9.77
C HIS A 61 -20.36 18.11 9.85
N ARG A 62 -20.68 16.86 10.19
CA ARG A 62 -19.73 15.72 10.29
C ARG A 62 -19.84 14.67 9.19
N ARG A 63 -20.78 14.76 8.23
CA ARG A 63 -20.96 13.74 7.18
C ARG A 63 -20.82 14.34 5.78
N ILE A 64 -19.88 13.81 5.00
CA ILE A 64 -19.82 14.02 3.55
C ILE A 64 -21.13 13.47 2.95
N ILE A 65 -21.97 14.33 2.40
CA ILE A 65 -23.21 13.88 1.74
C ILE A 65 -22.87 13.53 0.29
N TYR A 66 -22.80 12.23 -0.02
CA TYR A 66 -22.92 11.75 -1.39
C TYR A 66 -24.40 11.73 -1.77
N SER A 67 -24.83 12.57 -2.72
CA SER A 67 -26.17 12.50 -3.31
C SER A 67 -26.06 12.24 -4.80
N VAL A 68 -26.62 11.13 -5.27
CA VAL A 68 -26.76 10.84 -6.70
C VAL A 68 -28.07 11.45 -7.18
N CYS A 69 -27.99 12.46 -8.06
CA CYS A 69 -29.17 13.09 -8.66
C CYS A 69 -29.41 12.52 -10.06
N TRP A 70 -30.61 12.01 -10.30
CA TRP A 70 -31.05 11.56 -11.62
C TRP A 70 -31.89 12.65 -12.29
N LEU A 71 -31.47 13.09 -13.48
CA LEU A 71 -32.18 14.07 -14.30
C LEU A 71 -32.92 13.35 -15.45
N PHE A 72 -34.24 13.49 -15.53
CA PHE A 72 -35.04 13.00 -16.65
C PHE A 72 -35.58 14.19 -17.44
N ILE A 73 -35.39 14.16 -18.77
CA ILE A 73 -35.88 15.20 -19.69
C ILE A 73 -37.19 14.69 -20.32
N ASP A 74 -38.29 15.41 -20.10
CA ASP A 74 -39.57 15.19 -20.79
C ASP A 74 -39.74 16.24 -21.90
N GLU A 75 -39.37 15.87 -23.13
CA GLU A 75 -39.39 16.79 -24.28
C GLU A 75 -40.81 17.22 -24.68
N SER A 76 -41.86 16.50 -24.25
CA SER A 76 -43.24 16.83 -24.61
C SER A 76 -43.81 18.04 -23.86
N LYS A 77 -43.19 18.45 -22.75
CA LYS A 77 -43.71 19.50 -21.86
C LYS A 77 -42.74 20.65 -21.59
N ASN A 78 -41.55 20.61 -22.18
CA ASN A 78 -40.50 21.60 -21.93
C ASN A 78 -40.24 21.80 -20.42
N SER A 79 -40.30 20.71 -19.65
CA SER A 79 -40.18 20.72 -18.19
C SER A 79 -39.20 19.64 -17.69
N PHE A 80 -38.56 19.93 -16.57
CA PHE A 80 -37.57 19.05 -15.94
C PHE A 80 -38.22 18.31 -14.77
N ILE A 81 -37.95 17.01 -14.65
CA ILE A 81 -38.32 16.22 -13.47
C ILE A 81 -37.03 15.68 -12.86
N TRP A 82 -36.72 16.08 -11.62
CA TRP A 82 -35.61 15.50 -10.84
C TRP A 82 -36.14 14.70 -9.65
N ARG A 83 -35.40 13.66 -9.26
CA ARG A 83 -35.58 12.95 -7.99
C ARG A 83 -34.22 12.83 -7.30
N VAL A 84 -34.18 13.22 -6.03
CA VAL A 84 -33.05 12.99 -5.13
C VAL A 84 -33.37 11.73 -4.34
N GLN A 85 -32.51 10.72 -4.40
CA GLN A 85 -32.69 9.47 -3.66
C GLN A 85 -31.62 9.36 -2.57
N ARG A 86 -32.01 9.03 -1.34
CA ARG A 86 -31.08 8.77 -0.25
C ARG A 86 -30.34 7.43 -0.50
N PRO A 87 -29.07 7.30 -0.07
CA PRO A 87 -28.25 6.12 -0.35
C PRO A 87 -28.87 4.78 0.09
N ASP A 88 -29.66 4.79 1.17
CA ASP A 88 -30.10 3.55 1.86
C ASP A 88 -31.29 2.82 1.20
N SER A 89 -31.66 3.15 -0.04
CA SER A 89 -32.88 2.61 -0.70
C SER A 89 -32.61 1.91 -2.04
N ALA A 90 -31.51 1.15 -2.12
CA ALA A 90 -31.14 0.41 -3.34
C ALA A 90 -32.03 -0.82 -3.65
N ALA A 91 -32.95 -1.21 -2.76
CA ALA A 91 -33.84 -2.36 -2.95
C ALA A 91 -35.24 -1.90 -3.43
N GLY A 92 -35.39 -1.59 -4.72
CA GLY A 92 -36.69 -1.27 -5.30
C GLY A 92 -36.68 -1.30 -6.83
N GLY A 93 -37.02 -2.44 -7.42
CA GLY A 93 -37.10 -2.61 -8.87
C GLY A 93 -38.08 -1.64 -9.55
N TYR A 94 -37.66 -1.06 -10.68
CA TYR A 94 -38.47 -0.16 -11.49
C TYR A 94 -39.63 -0.91 -12.19
N LYS A 95 -40.89 -0.67 -11.78
CA LYS A 95 -42.07 -1.01 -12.61
C LYS A 95 -42.26 0.07 -13.68
N ARG A 96 -42.09 -0.32 -14.96
CA ARG A 96 -42.43 0.50 -16.14
C ARG A 96 -43.92 0.86 -16.10
N ARG A 97 -44.27 2.12 -15.85
CA ARG A 97 -45.59 2.66 -16.23
C ARG A 97 -45.62 2.80 -17.76
N GLN A 98 -46.52 2.08 -18.42
CA GLN A 98 -46.71 2.15 -19.86
C GLN A 98 -47.07 3.59 -20.30
N GLY A 99 -46.43 4.06 -21.38
CA GLY A 99 -46.88 5.25 -22.11
C GLY A 99 -45.83 6.34 -22.39
N ARG A 100 -44.60 6.30 -21.85
CA ARG A 100 -43.58 7.34 -22.13
C ARG A 100 -42.20 6.73 -22.41
N ARG A 101 -41.60 7.11 -23.55
CA ARG A 101 -40.22 6.76 -23.92
C ARG A 101 -39.26 7.79 -23.30
N TYR A 102 -38.43 7.38 -22.35
CA TYR A 102 -37.24 8.13 -21.92
C TYR A 102 -35.99 7.41 -22.46
N ARG A 103 -35.02 8.14 -23.01
CA ARG A 103 -33.68 7.59 -23.34
C ARG A 103 -32.65 7.99 -22.25
N SER A 104 -31.58 7.20 -22.17
CA SER A 104 -30.64 6.97 -21.07
C SER A 104 -30.32 8.13 -20.11
N PRO A 105 -30.13 7.86 -18.81
CA PRO A 105 -29.86 8.89 -17.80
C PRO A 105 -28.47 9.51 -17.93
N VAL A 106 -28.38 10.82 -17.67
CA VAL A 106 -27.12 11.53 -17.42
C VAL A 106 -26.86 11.50 -15.91
N VAL A 107 -25.73 10.91 -15.50
CA VAL A 107 -25.32 10.84 -14.08
C VAL A 107 -24.47 12.06 -13.74
N LEU A 108 -24.91 12.83 -12.75
CA LEU A 108 -24.16 13.97 -12.20
C LEU A 108 -23.64 13.58 -10.80
N ILE A 109 -22.31 13.53 -10.65
CA ILE A 109 -21.63 13.33 -9.37
C ILE A 109 -21.13 14.70 -8.90
N VAL A 110 -21.58 15.14 -7.72
CA VAL A 110 -21.13 16.39 -7.10
C VAL A 110 -20.31 16.04 -5.86
N ASN A 111 -19.03 16.40 -5.86
CA ASN A 111 -18.17 16.31 -4.68
C ASN A 111 -18.04 17.70 -4.04
N ALA A 112 -18.21 17.77 -2.72
CA ALA A 112 -17.89 18.95 -1.92
C ALA A 112 -16.83 18.56 -0.88
N SER A 113 -15.67 19.22 -0.92
CA SER A 113 -14.61 19.12 0.09
C SER A 113 -14.30 20.51 0.64
N ARG A 114 -13.89 20.58 1.91
CA ARG A 114 -13.43 21.82 2.54
C ARG A 114 -12.06 22.17 1.95
N GLY A 115 -11.96 23.26 1.19
CA GLY A 115 -10.75 23.60 0.43
C GLY A 115 -9.83 24.55 1.18
N ASP A 116 -8.66 24.08 1.60
CA ASP A 116 -7.48 24.91 1.90
C ASP A 116 -6.39 24.83 0.81
N CYS A 117 -6.66 24.16 -0.32
CA CYS A 117 -5.68 23.99 -1.39
C CYS A 117 -6.02 24.85 -2.61
N LYS A 118 -5.21 25.87 -2.89
CA LYS A 118 -5.39 26.78 -4.04
C LYS A 118 -4.88 26.22 -5.38
N ASN A 119 -4.29 25.02 -5.44
CA ASN A 119 -3.77 24.46 -6.69
C ASN A 119 -3.95 22.92 -6.75
N ILE A 120 -4.99 22.47 -7.45
CA ILE A 120 -5.25 21.03 -7.75
C ILE A 120 -4.20 20.41 -8.71
N HIS A 121 -3.23 21.20 -9.20
CA HIS A 121 -2.14 20.74 -10.08
C HIS A 121 -0.79 20.64 -9.38
N ASP A 122 -0.73 20.89 -8.08
CA ASP A 122 0.45 20.64 -7.28
C ASP A 122 0.40 19.20 -6.71
N PRO A 123 1.36 18.31 -7.06
CA PRO A 123 1.46 16.97 -6.48
C PRO A 123 1.54 16.97 -4.94
N ASP A 124 1.94 18.07 -4.33
CA ASP A 124 2.07 18.22 -2.88
C ASP A 124 0.77 18.67 -2.18
N CYS A 125 -0.28 19.06 -2.93
CA CYS A 125 -1.54 19.59 -2.36
C CYS A 125 -2.47 18.53 -1.74
N VAL A 126 -2.12 17.24 -1.74
CA VAL A 126 -2.94 16.18 -1.12
C VAL A 126 -2.44 15.82 0.28
N SER A 127 -1.41 16.49 0.81
CA SER A 127 -0.97 16.26 2.20
C SER A 127 -1.85 17.02 3.21
N HIS A 128 -3.08 16.54 3.44
CA HIS A 128 -3.66 16.72 4.78
C HIS A 128 -2.75 15.94 5.73
N LYS A 129 -1.75 16.64 6.31
CA LYS A 129 -0.81 16.04 7.27
C LYS A 129 -1.62 15.29 8.31
N MET A 130 -1.51 13.97 8.33
CA MET A 130 -2.19 13.19 9.35
C MET A 130 -1.63 13.57 10.71
N THR A 131 -2.54 13.87 11.62
CA THR A 131 -2.27 14.17 13.02
C THR A 131 -3.02 13.16 13.87
N SER A 132 -2.61 13.02 15.12
CA SER A 132 -3.37 12.22 16.07
C SER A 132 -4.83 12.71 16.12
N THR A 133 -5.78 11.78 16.08
CA THR A 133 -7.21 12.05 16.27
C THR A 133 -7.63 11.93 17.74
N LEU A 134 -6.77 11.32 18.55
CA LEU A 134 -6.94 11.09 19.98
C LEU A 134 -5.57 11.12 20.69
N ASP A 135 -5.60 11.07 22.02
CA ASP A 135 -4.40 10.97 22.87
C ASP A 135 -4.49 9.77 23.84
N ILE A 136 -3.39 9.49 24.54
CA ILE A 136 -3.27 8.36 25.48
C ILE A 136 -4.25 8.50 26.65
N HIS A 137 -4.48 9.73 27.15
CA HIS A 137 -5.41 9.97 28.25
C HIS A 137 -6.85 9.61 27.83
N HIS A 138 -7.26 9.99 26.61
CA HIS A 138 -8.56 9.62 26.06
C HIS A 138 -8.74 8.11 25.93
N LEU A 139 -7.72 7.40 25.44
CA LEU A 139 -7.74 5.94 25.29
C LEU A 139 -7.88 5.23 26.64
N ASN A 140 -7.12 5.68 27.64
CA ASN A 140 -7.11 5.10 28.98
C ASN A 140 -8.37 5.46 29.79
N GLY A 141 -8.95 6.65 29.59
CA GLY A 141 -10.21 7.07 30.22
C GLY A 141 -11.46 6.43 29.61
N ASN A 142 -11.36 5.83 28.42
CA ASN A 142 -12.46 5.16 27.71
C ASN A 142 -12.06 3.74 27.29
N PRO A 143 -11.84 2.80 28.23
CA PRO A 143 -11.51 1.42 27.88
C PRO A 143 -12.70 0.75 27.18
N SER A 144 -12.43 -0.05 26.14
CA SER A 144 -13.45 -0.78 25.38
C SER A 144 -12.92 -2.14 24.95
N SER A 145 -13.74 -3.18 25.14
CA SER A 145 -13.46 -4.55 24.67
C SER A 145 -13.62 -4.72 23.15
N GLU A 146 -13.95 -3.65 22.44
CA GLU A 146 -14.20 -3.67 20.99
C GLU A 146 -13.12 -2.91 20.22
N ARG A 147 -11.96 -2.64 20.83
CA ARG A 147 -10.88 -1.90 20.17
C ARG A 147 -9.87 -2.82 19.45
N ILE A 148 -9.37 -2.39 18.30
CA ILE A 148 -8.25 -2.98 17.58
C ILE A 148 -7.14 -1.95 17.48
N PHE A 149 -5.96 -2.26 18.03
CA PHE A 149 -4.75 -1.47 17.85
C PHE A 149 -3.91 -2.08 16.74
N ILE A 150 -3.53 -1.25 15.76
CA ILE A 150 -2.58 -1.62 14.70
C ILE A 150 -1.31 -0.82 14.98
N VAL A 151 -0.23 -1.51 15.35
CA VAL A 151 1.07 -0.89 15.64
C VAL A 151 1.89 -0.85 14.35
N GLY A 152 2.03 0.34 13.77
CA GLY A 152 2.68 0.59 12.48
C GLY A 152 1.69 1.07 11.42
N GLY A 153 1.93 2.26 10.87
CA GLY A 153 1.17 2.93 9.80
C GLY A 153 1.81 2.82 8.41
N GLY A 154 2.76 1.89 8.23
CA GLY A 154 3.29 1.53 6.91
C GLY A 154 2.23 0.85 6.03
N ILE A 155 2.61 0.45 4.80
CA ILE A 155 1.65 -0.05 3.80
C ILE A 155 0.77 -1.21 4.28
N VAL A 156 1.33 -2.09 5.13
CA VAL A 156 0.60 -3.23 5.72
C VAL A 156 -0.43 -2.76 6.74
N GLY A 157 -0.03 -1.90 7.69
CA GLY A 157 -0.94 -1.40 8.72
C GLY A 157 -2.05 -0.52 8.14
N ALA A 158 -1.72 0.30 7.13
CA ALA A 158 -2.68 1.06 6.35
C ALA A 158 -3.71 0.15 5.67
N ALA A 159 -3.24 -0.88 4.96
CA ALA A 159 -4.12 -1.84 4.29
C ALA A 159 -5.00 -2.62 5.28
N LEU A 160 -4.44 -3.07 6.41
CA LEU A 160 -5.20 -3.72 7.49
C LEU A 160 -6.31 -2.81 8.01
N ALA A 161 -6.00 -1.55 8.32
CA ALA A 161 -7.00 -0.60 8.80
C ALA A 161 -8.10 -0.35 7.77
N PHE A 162 -7.76 -0.25 6.48
CA PHE A 162 -8.72 -0.11 5.40
C PHE A 162 -9.66 -1.31 5.28
N TYR A 163 -9.12 -2.53 5.23
CA TYR A 163 -9.94 -3.73 5.09
C TYR A 163 -10.77 -4.02 6.35
N LEU A 164 -10.18 -3.88 7.54
CA LEU A 164 -10.88 -4.09 8.81
C LEU A 164 -12.01 -3.07 8.99
N SER A 165 -11.76 -1.78 8.71
CA SER A 165 -12.81 -0.75 8.82
C SER A 165 -13.95 -1.01 7.83
N ARG A 166 -13.64 -1.50 6.63
CA ARG A 166 -14.65 -1.85 5.61
C ARG A 166 -15.47 -3.03 6.06
N ASP A 167 -14.82 -4.12 6.47
CA ASP A 167 -15.48 -5.39 6.72
C ASP A 167 -16.25 -5.36 8.06
N LEU A 168 -15.67 -4.79 9.12
CA LEU A 168 -16.32 -4.68 10.45
C LEU A 168 -17.46 -3.67 10.48
N SER A 169 -17.49 -2.69 9.58
CA SER A 169 -18.61 -1.75 9.48
C SER A 169 -19.96 -2.43 9.22
N SER A 170 -19.94 -3.65 8.67
CA SER A 170 -21.12 -4.41 8.26
C SER A 170 -21.60 -5.44 9.27
N THR A 171 -20.74 -5.92 10.18
CA THR A 171 -21.02 -7.06 11.07
C THR A 171 -20.92 -6.76 12.56
N ASN A 172 -19.92 -5.98 13.00
CA ASN A 172 -19.80 -5.50 14.38
C ASN A 172 -18.83 -4.30 14.46
N LYS A 173 -19.33 -3.12 14.83
CA LYS A 173 -18.54 -1.87 14.75
C LYS A 173 -17.51 -1.79 15.88
N ARG A 174 -16.26 -2.12 15.54
CA ARG A 174 -15.09 -2.00 16.43
C ARG A 174 -14.35 -0.68 16.21
N GLN A 175 -13.78 -0.10 17.27
CA GLN A 175 -12.90 1.07 17.15
C GLN A 175 -11.51 0.61 16.71
N ILE A 176 -11.00 1.13 15.61
CA ILE A 176 -9.65 0.81 15.11
C ILE A 176 -8.75 2.02 15.35
N VAL A 177 -7.57 1.79 15.92
CA VAL A 177 -6.56 2.83 16.19
C VAL A 177 -5.24 2.41 15.56
N ILE A 178 -4.71 3.21 14.64
CA ILE A 178 -3.33 3.07 14.17
C ILE A 178 -2.41 3.83 15.13
N VAL A 179 -1.39 3.15 15.63
CA VAL A 179 -0.31 3.74 16.44
C VAL A 179 0.97 3.71 15.62
N ASP A 180 1.52 4.88 15.29
CA ASP A 180 2.81 4.99 14.58
C ASP A 180 3.66 6.06 15.25
N ARG A 181 4.98 5.92 15.19
CA ARG A 181 5.91 6.94 15.72
C ARG A 181 5.88 8.25 14.95
N CYS A 182 5.47 8.23 13.68
CA CYS A 182 5.36 9.42 12.84
C CYS A 182 4.24 9.28 11.82
N LEU A 183 3.15 10.03 12.01
CA LEU A 183 2.01 10.03 11.07
C LEU A 183 2.25 10.89 9.83
N LYS A 184 3.23 11.80 9.91
CA LYS A 184 3.53 12.77 8.84
C LYS A 184 4.48 12.23 7.78
N LYS A 185 5.34 11.27 8.13
CA LYS A 185 6.38 10.73 7.26
C LYS A 185 6.52 9.24 7.49
N SER A 186 6.56 8.47 6.40
CA SER A 186 6.87 7.05 6.48
C SER A 186 8.36 6.86 6.79
N LEU A 187 8.68 6.53 8.04
CA LEU A 187 10.04 6.24 8.49
C LEU A 187 10.43 4.77 8.27
N GLY A 188 9.47 3.89 7.97
CA GLY A 188 9.69 2.47 7.67
C GLY A 188 10.10 2.18 6.24
N SER A 189 10.32 0.90 5.95
CA SER A 189 10.75 0.42 4.63
C SER A 189 9.81 0.81 3.50
N THR A 190 8.52 1.03 3.80
CA THR A 190 7.53 1.57 2.86
C THR A 190 7.96 2.92 2.28
N GLY A 191 8.61 3.77 3.08
CA GLY A 191 8.97 5.14 2.71
C GLY A 191 10.01 5.23 1.59
N HIS A 192 10.86 4.19 1.46
CA HIS A 192 11.95 4.13 0.48
C HIS A 192 11.89 2.85 -0.40
N ALA A 193 10.72 2.19 -0.47
CA ALA A 193 10.55 1.03 -1.31
C ALA A 193 10.56 1.46 -2.79
N PRO A 194 11.44 0.89 -3.64
CA PRO A 194 11.50 1.29 -5.03
C PRO A 194 10.36 0.73 -5.88
N GLY A 195 9.49 -0.10 -5.29
CA GLY A 195 8.16 -0.38 -5.84
C GLY A 195 8.11 -1.45 -6.93
N PHE A 196 9.13 -2.29 -7.08
CA PHE A 196 9.10 -3.43 -8.00
C PHE A 196 8.06 -4.45 -7.55
N VAL A 197 7.16 -4.84 -8.46
CA VAL A 197 6.15 -5.87 -8.19
C VAL A 197 6.16 -6.87 -9.34
N GLY A 198 6.92 -7.94 -9.12
CA GLY A 198 6.81 -9.16 -9.91
C GLY A 198 5.85 -10.12 -9.23
N GLN A 199 4.87 -10.65 -9.96
CA GLN A 199 3.85 -11.52 -9.37
C GLN A 199 4.32 -12.96 -9.20
N LEU A 200 5.16 -13.47 -10.10
CA LEU A 200 5.67 -14.84 -10.01
C LEU A 200 6.76 -14.96 -8.95
N ASN A 201 6.60 -15.94 -8.06
CA ASN A 201 7.61 -16.38 -7.11
C ASN A 201 7.76 -17.91 -7.18
N GLU A 202 8.87 -18.45 -6.68
CA GLU A 202 8.99 -19.91 -6.52
C GLU A 202 8.02 -20.46 -5.49
N SER A 203 7.67 -19.65 -4.49
CA SER A 203 6.59 -19.96 -3.56
C SER A 203 5.22 -19.70 -4.20
N PRO A 204 4.34 -20.71 -4.31
CA PRO A 204 2.96 -20.51 -4.73
C PRO A 204 2.19 -19.58 -3.77
N VAL A 205 2.53 -19.61 -2.47
CA VAL A 205 1.96 -18.72 -1.45
C VAL A 205 2.24 -17.26 -1.79
N LEU A 206 3.51 -16.92 -2.07
CA LEU A 206 3.88 -15.54 -2.44
C LEU A 206 3.27 -15.14 -3.79
N THR A 207 3.22 -16.05 -4.75
CA THR A 207 2.59 -15.80 -6.06
C THR A 207 1.11 -15.44 -5.90
N GLN A 208 0.37 -16.19 -5.08
CA GLN A 208 -1.05 -15.93 -4.85
C GLN A 208 -1.29 -14.60 -4.14
N LEU A 209 -0.50 -14.30 -3.10
CA LEU A 209 -0.58 -13.02 -2.38
C LEU A 209 -0.20 -11.82 -3.29
N ALA A 210 0.74 -12.01 -4.22
CA ALA A 210 1.14 -10.98 -5.16
C ALA A 210 0.07 -10.70 -6.22
N LYS A 211 -0.55 -11.74 -6.77
CA LYS A 211 -1.71 -11.61 -7.68
C LYS A 211 -2.84 -10.81 -7.03
N GLU A 212 -3.17 -11.15 -5.78
CA GLU A 212 -4.20 -10.43 -5.04
C GLU A 212 -3.79 -8.97 -4.76
N THR A 213 -2.53 -8.74 -4.40
CA THR A 213 -2.00 -7.39 -4.17
C THR A 213 -2.07 -6.52 -5.42
N VAL A 214 -1.69 -7.04 -6.59
CA VAL A 214 -1.77 -6.32 -7.86
C VAL A 214 -3.22 -6.02 -8.22
N SER A 215 -4.13 -6.98 -8.03
CA SER A 215 -5.58 -6.79 -8.24
C SER A 215 -6.11 -5.59 -7.44
N GLU A 216 -5.72 -5.49 -6.17
CA GLU A 216 -6.12 -4.39 -5.29
C GLU A 216 -5.45 -3.06 -5.69
N TYR A 217 -4.15 -3.04 -5.95
CA TYR A 217 -3.45 -1.78 -6.29
C TYR A 217 -3.90 -1.17 -7.62
N LEU A 218 -4.38 -1.97 -8.57
CA LEU A 218 -4.94 -1.48 -9.83
C LEU A 218 -6.21 -0.64 -9.63
N SER A 219 -6.94 -0.85 -8.55
CA SER A 219 -8.11 -0.05 -8.20
C SER A 219 -7.74 1.31 -7.60
N ILE A 220 -6.46 1.51 -7.21
CA ILE A 220 -5.96 2.70 -6.54
C ILE A 220 -5.39 3.68 -7.57
N PRO A 221 -5.93 4.91 -7.69
CA PRO A 221 -5.42 5.91 -8.63
C PRO A 221 -3.94 6.22 -8.40
N GLY A 222 -3.09 5.91 -9.40
CA GLY A 222 -1.64 6.10 -9.31
C GLY A 222 -0.93 5.16 -8.32
N GLY A 223 -1.61 4.11 -7.85
CA GLY A 223 -1.05 3.11 -6.95
C GLY A 223 -0.19 2.09 -7.70
N PHE A 224 -0.63 1.64 -8.87
CA PHE A 224 0.10 0.66 -9.69
C PHE A 224 0.18 1.08 -11.17
N SER A 225 1.30 0.76 -11.81
CA SER A 225 1.47 0.89 -13.26
C SER A 225 1.98 -0.43 -13.81
N ARG A 226 1.21 -1.03 -14.71
CA ARG A 226 1.56 -2.24 -15.46
C ARG A 226 2.57 -1.88 -16.56
N VAL A 227 3.82 -1.72 -16.17
CA VAL A 227 4.94 -1.41 -17.09
C VAL A 227 5.62 -2.68 -17.60
N GLY A 228 5.28 -3.84 -17.05
CA GLY A 228 5.95 -5.10 -17.31
C GLY A 228 7.20 -5.30 -16.44
N GLY A 229 7.71 -6.53 -16.46
CA GLY A 229 8.98 -6.91 -15.87
C GLY A 229 9.79 -7.76 -16.83
N LEU A 230 11.09 -7.52 -16.92
CA LEU A 230 12.05 -8.30 -17.70
C LEU A 230 13.05 -8.97 -16.76
N GLU A 231 13.32 -10.25 -17.01
CA GLU A 231 14.43 -10.98 -16.43
C GLU A 231 15.36 -11.41 -17.56
N LEU A 232 16.65 -11.09 -17.45
CA LEU A 232 17.66 -11.29 -18.51
C LEU A 232 18.72 -12.30 -18.06
N SER A 233 19.23 -13.08 -19.01
CA SER A 233 20.36 -13.96 -18.77
C SER A 233 21.22 -14.15 -20.03
N SER A 234 22.51 -14.37 -19.81
CA SER A 234 23.51 -14.79 -20.80
C SER A 234 24.34 -16.00 -20.30
N SER A 235 23.87 -16.67 -19.25
CA SER A 235 24.53 -17.86 -18.71
C SER A 235 23.73 -19.12 -19.06
N PRO A 236 24.35 -20.26 -19.40
CA PRO A 236 23.61 -21.49 -19.74
C PRO A 236 22.61 -21.91 -18.65
N LEU A 237 22.98 -21.75 -17.37
CA LEU A 237 22.10 -22.05 -16.23
C LEU A 237 20.94 -21.06 -16.10
N GLY A 238 21.20 -19.77 -16.33
CA GLY A 238 20.16 -18.75 -16.28
C GLY A 238 19.18 -18.87 -17.46
N VAL A 239 19.65 -19.27 -18.65
CA VAL A 239 18.78 -19.59 -19.79
C VAL A 239 17.79 -20.71 -19.44
N GLU A 240 18.28 -21.81 -18.87
CA GLU A 240 17.44 -22.91 -18.40
C GLU A 240 16.47 -22.44 -17.30
N ALA A 241 16.94 -21.61 -16.37
CA ALA A 241 16.12 -21.07 -15.29
C ALA A 241 14.97 -20.18 -15.81
N LEU A 242 15.21 -19.34 -16.81
CA LEU A 242 14.18 -18.49 -17.42
C LEU A 242 13.13 -19.32 -18.18
N HIS A 243 13.54 -20.37 -18.90
CA HIS A 243 12.57 -21.30 -19.50
C HIS A 243 11.69 -21.98 -18.44
N ARG A 244 12.29 -22.49 -17.36
CA ARG A 244 11.55 -23.07 -16.23
C ARG A 244 10.59 -22.05 -15.61
N ARG A 245 11.04 -20.81 -15.40
CA ARG A 245 10.19 -19.74 -14.85
C ARG A 245 9.04 -19.37 -15.78
N CYS A 246 9.24 -19.42 -17.10
CA CYS A 246 8.15 -19.25 -18.07
C CYS A 246 7.07 -20.34 -17.93
N GLU A 247 7.47 -21.60 -17.70
CA GLU A 247 6.54 -22.70 -17.44
C GLU A 247 5.82 -22.54 -16.10
N MET A 248 6.54 -22.13 -15.06
CA MET A 248 5.95 -21.82 -13.75
C MET A 248 4.92 -20.69 -13.84
N ALA A 249 5.20 -19.64 -14.62
CA ALA A 249 4.26 -18.55 -14.89
C ALA A 249 2.97 -19.08 -15.51
N ARG A 250 3.11 -19.93 -16.53
CA ARG A 250 1.97 -20.56 -17.20
C ARG A 250 1.15 -21.42 -16.23
N ALA A 251 1.80 -22.20 -15.37
CA ALA A 251 1.14 -23.02 -14.36
C ALA A 251 0.42 -22.18 -13.28
N ALA A 252 0.87 -20.94 -13.05
CA ALA A 252 0.28 -20.00 -12.11
C ALA A 252 -0.75 -19.04 -12.74
N ASP A 253 -1.15 -19.27 -14.01
CA ASP A 253 -2.02 -18.40 -14.80
C ASP A 253 -1.50 -16.95 -14.91
N LEU A 254 -0.19 -16.78 -15.02
CA LEU A 254 0.46 -15.50 -15.27
C LEU A 254 0.97 -15.43 -16.72
N PRO A 255 0.69 -14.35 -17.46
CA PRO A 255 1.24 -14.18 -18.80
C PRO A 255 2.75 -14.00 -18.71
N ALA A 256 3.49 -14.79 -19.48
CA ALA A 256 4.93 -14.66 -19.62
C ALA A 256 5.37 -15.13 -21.01
N GLU A 257 6.42 -14.49 -21.54
CA GLU A 257 6.93 -14.78 -22.88
C GLU A 257 8.46 -14.69 -22.92
N ILE A 258 9.11 -15.66 -23.56
CA ILE A 258 10.54 -15.59 -23.86
C ILE A 258 10.72 -14.70 -25.09
N LEU A 259 11.55 -13.67 -24.97
CA LEU A 259 11.86 -12.69 -26.02
C LEU A 259 13.29 -12.86 -26.51
N THR A 260 13.53 -12.45 -27.75
CA THR A 260 14.89 -12.26 -28.27
C THR A 260 15.56 -11.05 -27.61
N PRO A 261 16.90 -11.01 -27.58
CA PRO A 261 17.65 -9.86 -27.05
C PRO A 261 17.26 -8.53 -27.70
N GLU A 262 17.04 -8.49 -29.02
CA GLU A 262 16.65 -7.28 -29.75
C GLU A 262 15.25 -6.80 -29.35
N THR A 263 14.32 -7.74 -29.15
CA THR A 263 12.96 -7.41 -28.71
C THR A 263 13.01 -6.84 -27.29
N ALA A 264 13.76 -7.46 -26.38
CA ALA A 264 13.95 -6.95 -25.03
C ALA A 264 14.60 -5.56 -25.02
N ALA A 265 15.66 -5.36 -25.80
CA ALA A 265 16.33 -4.07 -25.95
C ALA A 265 15.40 -3.00 -26.53
N SER A 266 14.44 -3.35 -27.40
CA SER A 266 13.44 -2.39 -27.87
C SER A 266 12.48 -1.89 -26.78
N LEU A 267 12.26 -2.69 -25.71
CA LEU A 267 11.40 -2.34 -24.58
C LEU A 267 12.13 -1.46 -23.54
N ALA A 268 13.44 -1.66 -23.36
CA ALA A 268 14.25 -0.89 -22.42
C ALA A 268 15.66 -0.57 -22.99
N PRO A 269 15.75 0.26 -24.06
CA PRO A 269 16.97 0.45 -24.87
C PRO A 269 18.14 1.14 -24.16
N ASP A 270 17.88 1.80 -23.03
CA ASP A 270 18.93 2.43 -22.21
C ASP A 270 19.50 1.46 -21.17
N PHE A 271 18.74 0.42 -20.79
CA PHE A 271 19.18 -0.57 -19.81
C PHE A 271 19.86 -1.75 -20.47
N ILE A 272 19.36 -2.17 -21.63
CA ILE A 272 19.71 -3.45 -22.23
C ILE A 272 20.62 -3.24 -23.43
N ASP A 273 21.79 -3.87 -23.38
CA ASP A 273 22.63 -4.12 -24.55
C ASP A 273 22.31 -5.52 -25.10
N PRO A 274 21.73 -5.66 -26.31
CA PRO A 274 21.37 -6.96 -26.86
C PRO A 274 22.58 -7.88 -27.06
N GLU A 275 23.80 -7.36 -27.20
CA GLU A 275 25.01 -8.20 -27.32
C GLU A 275 25.44 -8.85 -25.99
N SER A 276 24.89 -8.39 -24.86
CA SER A 276 25.21 -8.87 -23.52
C SER A 276 24.20 -9.89 -22.96
N VAL A 277 23.18 -10.24 -23.74
CA VAL A 277 22.02 -11.05 -23.32
C VAL A 277 21.76 -12.17 -24.33
N ASP A 278 21.53 -13.40 -23.85
CA ASP A 278 21.15 -14.53 -24.73
C ASP A 278 19.63 -14.62 -24.88
N ILE A 279 18.88 -14.49 -23.78
CA ILE A 279 17.42 -14.48 -23.77
C ILE A 279 16.85 -13.54 -22.69
N ALA A 280 15.59 -13.14 -22.88
CA ALA A 280 14.83 -12.39 -21.89
C ALA A 280 13.50 -13.09 -21.61
N LEU A 281 13.04 -13.06 -20.36
CA LEU A 281 11.68 -13.45 -19.96
C LEU A 281 10.88 -12.20 -19.60
N HIS A 282 9.75 -12.01 -20.27
CA HIS A 282 8.88 -10.84 -20.10
C HIS A 282 7.58 -11.21 -19.40
N PHE A 283 7.25 -10.46 -18.35
CA PHE A 283 6.01 -10.55 -17.57
C PHE A 283 5.16 -9.29 -17.80
N PRO A 284 4.27 -9.24 -18.80
CA PRO A 284 3.51 -8.03 -19.15
C PRO A 284 2.52 -7.57 -18.08
N SER A 285 2.08 -8.47 -17.18
CA SER A 285 1.16 -8.12 -16.09
C SER A 285 1.85 -7.47 -14.89
N ASP A 286 3.18 -7.59 -14.81
CA ASP A 286 3.98 -7.04 -13.72
C ASP A 286 4.14 -5.53 -13.87
N GLY A 287 4.76 -4.91 -12.87
CA GLY A 287 5.11 -3.51 -12.98
C GLY A 287 5.51 -2.88 -11.67
N THR A 288 5.08 -1.63 -11.48
CA THR A 288 5.59 -0.82 -10.40
C THR A 288 4.49 -0.21 -9.54
N ALA A 289 4.62 -0.39 -8.22
CA ALA A 289 3.77 0.23 -7.23
C ALA A 289 4.38 1.53 -6.71
N ASN A 290 3.56 2.54 -6.48
CA ASN A 290 3.92 3.69 -5.67
C ASN A 290 3.46 3.42 -4.23
N ALA A 291 4.36 2.85 -3.42
CA ALA A 291 4.05 2.41 -2.06
C ALA A 291 3.50 3.54 -1.18
N GLN A 292 4.04 4.77 -1.32
CA GLN A 292 3.57 5.93 -0.57
C GLN A 292 2.14 6.32 -0.96
N LYS A 293 1.82 6.41 -2.26
CA LYS A 293 0.45 6.70 -2.72
C LYS A 293 -0.55 5.64 -2.31
N VAL A 294 -0.19 4.36 -2.41
CA VAL A 294 -1.03 3.25 -1.95
C VAL A 294 -1.29 3.36 -0.45
N THR A 295 -0.24 3.60 0.34
CA THR A 295 -0.34 3.76 1.80
C THR A 295 -1.25 4.93 2.16
N SER A 296 -1.01 6.11 1.58
CA SER A 296 -1.85 7.30 1.82
C SER A 296 -3.30 7.07 1.42
N TYR A 297 -3.56 6.41 0.28
CA TYR A 297 -4.91 6.07 -0.13
C TYR A 297 -5.63 5.21 0.91
N TYR A 298 -4.99 4.13 1.39
CA TYR A 298 -5.59 3.28 2.40
C TYR A 298 -5.83 4.02 3.72
N LEU A 299 -4.89 4.84 4.18
CA LEU A 299 -5.04 5.64 5.40
C LEU A 299 -6.19 6.65 5.27
N ASP A 300 -6.30 7.33 4.13
CA ASP A 300 -7.39 8.27 3.87
C ASP A 300 -8.76 7.56 3.84
N GLN A 301 -8.84 6.39 3.19
CA GLN A 301 -10.08 5.60 3.16
C GLN A 301 -10.44 5.06 4.55
N ALA A 302 -9.47 4.59 5.32
CA ALA A 302 -9.65 4.14 6.70
C ALA A 302 -10.16 5.30 7.59
N ARG A 303 -9.57 6.49 7.45
CA ARG A 303 -10.01 7.70 8.18
C ARG A 303 -11.46 8.06 7.86
N ILE A 304 -11.87 8.01 6.59
CA ILE A 304 -13.26 8.26 6.18
C ILE A 304 -14.23 7.28 6.85
N GLN A 305 -13.77 6.05 7.11
CA GLN A 305 -14.54 5.02 7.79
C GLN A 305 -14.48 5.11 9.33
N GLY A 306 -13.78 6.11 9.87
CA GLY A 306 -13.71 6.40 11.30
C GLY A 306 -12.59 5.69 12.04
N VAL A 307 -11.54 5.25 11.34
CA VAL A 307 -10.29 4.82 11.99
C VAL A 307 -9.61 6.00 12.65
N ASP A 308 -9.15 5.80 13.88
CA ASP A 308 -8.39 6.75 14.67
C ASP A 308 -6.89 6.59 14.48
N PHE A 309 -6.13 7.66 14.73
CA PHE A 309 -4.69 7.70 14.59
C PHE A 309 -4.05 8.26 15.85
N LEU A 310 -2.94 7.68 16.26
CA LEU A 310 -2.12 8.12 17.39
C LEU A 310 -0.65 8.14 16.97
N GLU A 311 -0.06 9.34 16.98
CA GLU A 311 1.40 9.49 16.91
C GLU A 311 1.99 9.17 18.29
N ALA A 312 2.65 8.02 18.43
CA ALA A 312 3.33 7.60 19.66
C ALA A 312 4.47 6.62 19.36
N ASN A 313 5.61 6.78 20.05
CA ASN A 313 6.73 5.87 19.89
C ASN A 313 6.60 4.67 20.83
N VAL A 314 6.14 3.53 20.29
CA VAL A 314 6.05 2.27 21.02
C VAL A 314 7.45 1.74 21.34
N THR A 315 7.70 1.40 22.60
CA THR A 315 8.99 0.90 23.11
C THR A 315 8.93 -0.54 23.58
N GLY A 316 7.73 -1.09 23.77
CA GLY A 316 7.53 -2.46 24.25
C GLY A 316 6.09 -2.71 24.64
N PHE A 317 5.87 -3.82 25.35
CA PHE A 317 4.54 -4.25 25.76
C PHE A 317 4.59 -4.96 27.11
N THR A 318 3.47 -4.89 27.84
CA THR A 318 3.26 -5.71 29.05
C THR A 318 2.21 -6.79 28.78
N ARG A 319 2.30 -7.91 29.50
CA ARG A 319 1.34 -9.01 29.41
C ARG A 319 0.98 -9.55 30.79
N SER A 320 -0.12 -10.28 30.88
CA SER A 320 -0.49 -11.10 32.04
C SER A 320 -0.98 -12.46 31.60
N PHE A 321 -0.86 -13.48 32.46
CA PHE A 321 -1.47 -14.77 32.21
C PHE A 321 -2.99 -14.71 32.42
N ILE A 322 -3.70 -15.48 31.61
CA ILE A 322 -5.13 -15.78 31.71
C ILE A 322 -5.30 -17.31 31.88
N GLU A 323 -6.54 -17.80 31.86
CA GLU A 323 -6.84 -19.24 31.91
C GLU A 323 -6.14 -20.02 30.77
N ASP A 324 -5.92 -21.32 30.99
CA ASP A 324 -5.24 -22.24 30.04
C ASP A 324 -3.80 -21.87 29.68
N GLU A 325 -3.04 -21.26 30.61
CA GLU A 325 -1.63 -20.86 30.43
C GLU A 325 -1.38 -19.86 29.27
N LYS A 326 -2.44 -19.28 28.70
CA LYS A 326 -2.32 -18.24 27.68
C LYS A 326 -1.97 -16.91 28.34
N ALA A 327 -1.26 -16.06 27.60
CA ALA A 327 -1.07 -14.67 27.97
C ALA A 327 -2.09 -13.76 27.26
N GLU A 328 -2.25 -12.55 27.78
CA GLU A 328 -2.96 -11.44 27.15
C GLU A 328 -2.09 -10.18 27.24
N MET A 329 -2.00 -9.41 26.15
CA MET A 329 -1.34 -8.10 26.14
C MET A 329 -2.14 -7.10 26.97
N LYS A 330 -1.48 -6.42 27.91
CA LYS A 330 -2.12 -5.50 28.88
C LYS A 330 -1.85 -4.03 28.60
N ALA A 331 -0.66 -3.70 28.11
CA ALA A 331 -0.38 -2.33 27.70
C ALA A 331 0.62 -2.26 26.52
N ILE A 332 0.46 -1.22 25.71
CA ILE A 332 1.49 -0.72 24.80
C ILE A 332 2.31 0.30 25.57
N GLN A 333 3.62 0.11 25.66
CA GLN A 333 4.52 1.01 26.37
C GLN A 333 5.00 2.11 25.42
N THR A 334 4.94 3.37 25.87
CA THR A 334 5.46 4.54 25.15
C THR A 334 6.15 5.49 26.12
N ALA A 335 6.91 6.47 25.61
CA ALA A 335 7.57 7.46 26.46
C ALA A 335 6.57 8.45 27.10
N GLU A 336 5.41 8.63 26.49
CA GLU A 336 4.35 9.55 26.88
C GLU A 336 3.31 8.93 27.83
N GLY A 337 3.45 7.64 28.12
CA GLY A 337 2.59 6.87 29.03
C GLY A 337 2.09 5.57 28.42
N ASP A 338 1.84 4.57 29.27
CA ASP A 338 1.33 3.28 28.82
C ASP A 338 -0.13 3.39 28.34
N ILE A 339 -0.44 2.73 27.21
CA ILE A 339 -1.79 2.63 26.65
C ILE A 339 -2.40 1.29 27.10
N SER A 340 -3.51 1.34 27.84
CA SER A 340 -4.22 0.15 28.29
C SER A 340 -4.86 -0.62 27.13
N LEU A 341 -4.70 -1.95 27.15
CA LEU A 341 -5.20 -2.88 26.14
C LEU A 341 -6.37 -3.74 26.63
N THR A 342 -7.03 -3.36 27.72
CA THR A 342 -8.17 -4.12 28.29
C THR A 342 -9.20 -4.47 27.22
N GLY A 343 -9.39 -5.78 26.99
CA GLY A 343 -10.33 -6.33 26.00
C GLY A 343 -10.02 -5.98 24.54
N SER A 344 -8.85 -5.43 24.25
CA SER A 344 -8.47 -5.00 22.90
C SER A 344 -7.77 -6.10 22.12
N THR A 345 -7.90 -6.09 20.80
CA THR A 345 -7.04 -6.86 19.89
C THR A 345 -5.84 -6.01 19.47
N VAL A 346 -4.65 -6.61 19.39
CA VAL A 346 -3.42 -5.95 18.94
C VAL A 346 -2.90 -6.63 17.69
N ILE A 347 -2.56 -5.86 16.67
CA ILE A 347 -1.93 -6.31 15.44
C ILE A 347 -0.59 -5.60 15.30
N LEU A 348 0.50 -6.37 15.33
CA LEU A 348 1.84 -5.84 15.11
C LEU A 348 2.13 -5.80 13.60
N ALA A 349 2.05 -4.60 13.03
CA ALA A 349 2.38 -4.28 11.65
C ALA A 349 3.65 -3.42 11.56
N SER A 350 4.58 -3.62 12.51
CA SER A 350 5.76 -2.78 12.73
C SER A 350 6.97 -3.19 11.89
N GLY A 351 6.80 -4.03 10.86
CA GLY A 351 7.85 -4.36 9.88
C GLY A 351 9.16 -4.85 10.53
N ILE A 352 10.27 -4.18 10.20
CA ILE A 352 11.61 -4.51 10.72
C ILE A 352 11.75 -4.33 12.24
N TRP A 353 10.83 -3.62 12.89
CA TRP A 353 10.84 -3.40 14.34
C TRP A 353 10.06 -4.45 15.13
N THR A 354 9.38 -5.39 14.47
CA THR A 354 8.51 -6.35 15.17
C THR A 354 9.27 -7.25 16.14
N SER A 355 10.37 -7.89 15.72
CA SER A 355 11.19 -8.73 16.60
C SER A 355 11.78 -7.97 17.80
N PRO A 356 12.46 -6.81 17.62
CA PRO A 356 13.00 -6.09 18.78
C PRO A 356 11.91 -5.58 19.72
N LEU A 357 10.72 -5.19 19.23
CA LEU A 357 9.60 -4.77 20.09
C LEU A 357 8.97 -5.92 20.90
N ILE A 358 9.01 -7.14 20.37
CA ILE A 358 8.55 -8.35 21.07
C ILE A 358 9.59 -8.82 22.09
N ALA A 359 10.87 -8.56 21.83
CA ALA A 359 11.99 -8.88 22.72
C ALA A 359 12.21 -7.84 23.83
N SER A 360 11.79 -6.57 23.63
CA SER A 360 12.03 -5.47 24.57
C SER A 360 11.12 -5.55 25.81
N ALA A 361 11.50 -6.40 26.77
CA ALA A 361 10.97 -6.37 28.11
C ALA A 361 11.84 -5.45 28.98
N HIS A 362 11.66 -4.13 28.86
CA HIS A 362 12.54 -3.14 29.51
C HIS A 362 12.51 -3.18 31.05
N ALA A 363 11.57 -3.93 31.67
CA ALA A 363 11.48 -4.11 33.11
C ALA A 363 11.29 -5.57 33.58
N SER A 364 10.62 -6.45 32.82
CA SER A 364 10.20 -7.77 33.30
C SER A 364 11.06 -8.96 32.83
N LYS A 365 11.97 -8.77 31.85
CA LYS A 365 12.67 -9.86 31.13
C LYS A 365 11.73 -10.95 30.54
N GLN A 366 10.41 -10.70 30.46
CA GLN A 366 9.45 -11.66 29.92
C GLN A 366 9.20 -11.38 28.44
N GLN A 367 9.47 -12.36 27.59
CA GLN A 367 9.13 -12.30 26.17
C GLN A 367 7.61 -12.19 26.00
N VAL A 368 7.15 -11.39 25.02
CA VAL A 368 5.72 -11.22 24.73
C VAL A 368 5.06 -12.56 24.38
N THR A 369 5.74 -13.39 23.59
CA THR A 369 5.31 -14.72 23.14
C THR A 369 6.46 -15.73 23.27
N GLN A 370 6.13 -17.01 23.42
CA GLN A 370 7.06 -18.15 23.37
C GLN A 370 7.38 -18.60 21.93
N ALA A 371 6.61 -18.14 20.93
CA ALA A 371 6.90 -18.43 19.55
C ALA A 371 8.12 -17.63 19.09
N PRO A 372 9.13 -18.26 18.46
CA PRO A 372 10.26 -17.52 17.91
C PRO A 372 9.78 -16.65 16.74
N ILE A 373 10.10 -15.36 16.78
CA ILE A 373 9.78 -14.38 15.74
C ILE A 373 11.09 -13.97 15.03
N PRO A 374 11.55 -14.71 14.01
CA PRO A 374 12.84 -14.51 13.36
C PRO A 374 12.76 -13.51 12.19
N ILE A 375 12.33 -12.27 12.47
CA ILE A 375 12.34 -11.19 11.49
C ILE A 375 13.68 -10.47 11.61
N VAL A 376 14.54 -10.63 10.60
CA VAL A 376 15.90 -10.10 10.62
C VAL A 376 16.00 -8.88 9.71
N PRO A 377 16.28 -7.68 10.24
CA PRO A 377 16.51 -6.50 9.43
C PRO A 377 17.87 -6.56 8.73
N VAL A 378 17.89 -6.27 7.44
CA VAL A 378 19.08 -6.38 6.58
C VAL A 378 19.26 -5.13 5.73
N ALA A 379 20.54 -4.79 5.52
CA ALA A 379 20.98 -3.68 4.68
C ALA A 379 20.78 -3.95 3.19
N HIS A 380 20.52 -2.89 2.41
CA HIS A 380 20.35 -3.01 0.97
C HIS A 380 20.68 -1.69 0.23
N PRO A 381 21.69 -1.69 -0.67
CA PRO A 381 22.03 -0.50 -1.43
C PRO A 381 21.01 -0.24 -2.54
N TYR A 382 20.59 1.02 -2.65
CA TYR A 382 19.84 1.51 -3.80
C TYR A 382 20.37 2.88 -4.23
N THR A 383 20.39 3.13 -5.54
CA THR A 383 20.97 4.34 -6.12
C THR A 383 20.16 4.86 -7.30
N PHE A 384 20.50 6.06 -7.77
CA PHE A 384 19.87 6.77 -8.87
C PHE A 384 20.89 7.40 -9.82
N THR A 385 20.47 7.59 -11.07
CA THR A 385 21.12 8.53 -12.00
C THR A 385 20.80 9.98 -11.63
N PRO A 386 21.55 10.96 -12.17
CA PRO A 386 21.11 12.35 -12.22
C PRO A 386 19.75 12.50 -12.91
N PRO A 387 19.05 13.63 -12.68
CA PRO A 387 17.80 13.93 -13.37
C PRO A 387 17.99 14.02 -14.89
N ARG A 388 17.06 13.42 -15.63
CA ARG A 388 16.90 13.46 -17.09
C ARG A 388 15.44 13.77 -17.45
N PRO A 389 15.14 14.22 -18.68
CA PRO A 389 13.76 14.32 -19.14
C PRO A 389 13.02 12.97 -19.01
N PRO A 390 11.74 12.97 -18.58
CA PRO A 390 10.94 11.76 -18.58
C PRO A 390 10.83 11.15 -19.97
N ARG A 391 10.89 9.81 -20.04
CA ARG A 391 10.75 9.09 -21.31
C ARG A 391 9.36 9.29 -21.91
N SER A 392 9.28 9.38 -23.23
CA SER A 392 8.00 9.48 -23.94
C SER A 392 7.33 8.10 -24.03
N GLY A 393 6.00 8.06 -23.89
CA GLY A 393 5.23 6.83 -24.02
C GLY A 393 5.06 6.05 -22.71
N ILE A 394 5.06 4.72 -22.82
CA ILE A 394 4.93 3.81 -21.67
C ILE A 394 6.29 3.76 -20.97
N PRO A 395 6.37 3.95 -19.64
CA PRO A 395 7.62 3.77 -18.91
C PRO A 395 8.21 2.39 -19.15
N TYR A 396 9.53 2.27 -19.12
CA TYR A 396 10.18 0.98 -19.34
C TYR A 396 9.70 -0.08 -18.33
N PRO A 397 9.58 -1.35 -18.74
CA PRO A 397 9.51 -2.44 -17.78
C PRO A 397 10.70 -2.36 -16.84
N PHE A 398 10.51 -2.78 -15.60
CA PHE A 398 11.67 -2.97 -14.74
C PHE A 398 12.50 -4.14 -15.27
N VAL A 399 13.82 -4.08 -15.08
CA VAL A 399 14.75 -5.10 -15.58
C VAL A 399 15.49 -5.72 -14.40
N ARG A 400 15.64 -7.04 -14.44
CA ARG A 400 16.43 -7.82 -13.49
C ARG A 400 17.47 -8.63 -14.26
N TRP A 401 18.65 -8.74 -13.66
CA TRP A 401 19.70 -9.67 -14.06
C TRP A 401 19.89 -10.66 -12.90
N PRO A 402 19.08 -11.74 -12.82
CA PRO A 402 19.11 -12.67 -11.68
C PRO A 402 20.51 -13.26 -11.45
N ASP A 403 21.22 -13.59 -12.52
CA ASP A 403 22.59 -14.15 -12.50
C ASP A 403 23.61 -13.24 -11.79
N HIS A 404 23.32 -11.93 -11.73
CA HIS A 404 24.18 -10.90 -11.16
C HIS A 404 23.59 -10.22 -9.93
N HIS A 405 22.39 -10.64 -9.51
CA HIS A 405 21.65 -10.05 -8.40
C HIS A 405 21.35 -8.55 -8.54
N VAL A 406 21.21 -8.06 -9.77
CA VAL A 406 20.97 -6.65 -10.07
C VAL A 406 19.54 -6.43 -10.53
N TYR A 407 18.99 -5.26 -10.22
CA TYR A 407 17.73 -4.82 -10.79
C TYR A 407 17.70 -3.31 -10.99
N ALA A 408 16.97 -2.85 -12.00
CA ALA A 408 16.84 -1.45 -12.34
C ALA A 408 15.44 -1.09 -12.86
N ARG A 409 15.06 0.19 -12.72
CA ARG A 409 13.79 0.71 -13.21
C ARG A 409 13.85 2.17 -13.60
N ASP A 410 12.86 2.57 -14.37
CA ASP A 410 12.51 3.96 -14.64
C ASP A 410 11.71 4.56 -13.46
N HIS A 411 12.16 5.71 -12.95
CA HIS A 411 11.44 6.55 -11.96
C HIS A 411 10.79 7.79 -12.59
N GLY A 412 10.73 7.85 -13.92
CA GLY A 412 10.26 8.99 -14.69
C GLY A 412 11.43 9.89 -15.06
N ASP A 413 11.82 10.79 -14.15
CA ASP A 413 12.89 11.77 -14.37
C ASP A 413 14.30 11.21 -14.13
N ARG A 414 14.45 9.93 -13.80
CA ARG A 414 15.74 9.28 -13.51
C ARG A 414 15.58 7.76 -13.56
N ASP A 415 16.70 7.06 -13.54
CA ASP A 415 16.73 5.62 -13.36
C ASP A 415 17.21 5.27 -11.95
N GLY A 416 16.77 4.13 -11.44
CA GLY A 416 17.15 3.65 -10.12
C GLY A 416 17.55 2.18 -10.14
N LEU A 417 18.57 1.83 -9.36
CA LEU A 417 19.22 0.53 -9.37
C LEU A 417 19.48 0.03 -7.95
N GLY A 418 19.30 -1.26 -7.72
CA GLY A 418 19.67 -1.96 -6.49
C GLY A 418 20.38 -3.27 -6.78
N SER A 419 21.11 -3.78 -5.78
CA SER A 419 21.86 -5.03 -5.90
C SER A 419 21.84 -5.84 -4.61
N TYR A 420 21.67 -7.15 -4.73
CA TYR A 420 21.82 -8.11 -3.62
C TYR A 420 23.17 -8.86 -3.66
N ASN A 421 24.10 -8.44 -4.54
CA ASN A 421 25.40 -9.10 -4.72
C ASN A 421 26.41 -8.73 -3.62
N HIS A 422 26.07 -8.97 -2.37
CA HIS A 422 26.95 -8.78 -1.21
C HIS A 422 26.56 -9.72 -0.07
N ALA A 423 27.45 -9.96 0.88
CA ALA A 423 27.12 -10.75 2.07
C ALA A 423 25.99 -10.08 2.86
N PRO A 424 25.07 -10.83 3.49
CA PRO A 424 23.96 -10.24 4.22
C PRO A 424 24.50 -9.46 5.43
N ILE A 425 24.17 -8.17 5.50
CA ILE A 425 24.52 -7.32 6.64
C ILE A 425 23.26 -7.16 7.49
N GLN A 426 23.25 -7.81 8.66
CA GLN A 426 22.23 -7.57 9.67
C GLN A 426 22.43 -6.18 10.28
N LEU A 427 21.33 -5.45 10.51
CA LEU A 427 21.34 -4.15 11.16
C LEU A 427 20.29 -4.09 12.27
N ASP A 428 20.58 -3.32 13.31
CA ASP A 428 19.58 -2.93 14.29
C ASP A 428 18.93 -1.61 13.84
N PRO A 429 17.65 -1.61 13.44
CA PRO A 429 17.02 -0.41 12.92
C PRO A 429 16.79 0.61 14.05
N THR A 430 17.14 1.85 13.78
CA THR A 430 17.00 2.95 14.74
C THR A 430 15.60 3.58 14.63
N THR A 431 15.53 4.90 14.46
CA THR A 431 14.27 5.64 14.29
C THR A 431 13.71 5.51 12.86
N THR A 432 14.55 5.18 11.88
CA THR A 432 14.22 5.05 10.46
C THR A 432 14.73 3.72 9.88
N ALA A 433 14.17 3.31 8.75
CA ALA A 433 14.61 2.17 7.95
C ALA A 433 15.74 2.55 6.96
N ILE A 434 16.47 3.64 7.21
CA ILE A 434 17.68 4.00 6.48
C ILE A 434 18.87 3.77 7.42
N GLY A 435 19.78 2.88 7.01
CA GLY A 435 20.97 2.51 7.76
C GLY A 435 22.17 3.40 7.43
N ALA A 436 23.23 3.30 8.23
CA ALA A 436 24.52 3.87 7.89
C ALA A 436 25.06 3.21 6.62
N TRP A 437 25.78 3.96 5.77
CA TRP A 437 26.33 3.45 4.52
C TRP A 437 27.55 2.52 4.77
N PRO A 438 27.48 1.22 4.43
CA PRO A 438 28.64 0.33 4.44
C PRO A 438 29.58 0.65 3.27
N SER A 439 30.90 0.72 3.52
CA SER A 439 31.87 1.06 2.48
C SER A 439 31.92 0.06 1.31
N GLU A 440 31.55 -1.19 1.55
CA GLU A 440 31.48 -2.22 0.50
C GLU A 440 30.38 -1.94 -0.54
N PHE A 441 29.37 -1.12 -0.21
CA PHE A 441 28.30 -0.79 -1.15
C PHE A 441 28.78 0.00 -2.36
N ASP A 442 29.89 0.75 -2.24
CA ASP A 442 30.49 1.44 -3.38
C ASP A 442 30.92 0.46 -4.46
N GLN A 443 31.58 -0.64 -4.07
CA GLN A 443 32.00 -1.69 -5.00
C GLN A 443 30.79 -2.46 -5.54
N VAL A 444 29.84 -2.82 -4.66
CA VAL A 444 28.63 -3.56 -5.05
C VAL A 444 27.83 -2.81 -6.11
N LEU A 445 27.65 -1.50 -5.93
CA LEU A 445 26.97 -0.67 -6.92
C LEU A 445 27.80 -0.48 -8.19
N SER A 446 29.12 -0.33 -8.09
CA SER A 446 29.99 -0.24 -9.27
C SER A 446 29.98 -1.50 -10.13
N GLU A 447 29.92 -2.68 -9.51
CA GLU A 447 29.79 -3.95 -10.24
C GLU A 447 28.38 -4.05 -10.84
N ALA A 448 27.35 -3.71 -10.07
CA ALA A 448 25.97 -3.79 -10.52
C ALA A 448 25.68 -2.90 -11.74
N THR A 449 26.23 -1.69 -11.77
CA THR A 449 26.01 -0.76 -12.89
C THR A 449 26.68 -1.23 -14.17
N SER A 450 27.75 -2.04 -14.09
CA SER A 450 28.44 -2.57 -15.29
C SER A 450 27.58 -3.48 -16.16
N HIS A 451 26.46 -3.99 -15.63
CA HIS A 451 25.51 -4.82 -16.37
C HIS A 451 24.46 -4.01 -17.16
N LEU A 452 24.44 -2.69 -17.00
CA LEU A 452 23.51 -1.80 -17.68
C LEU A 452 24.25 -1.04 -18.78
N LYS A 453 23.58 -0.87 -19.93
CA LYS A 453 24.11 -0.04 -21.02
C LYS A 453 24.33 1.42 -20.60
N ASN A 454 23.45 1.99 -19.77
CA ASN A 454 23.62 3.33 -19.17
C ASN A 454 24.31 3.31 -17.78
N GLY A 455 25.01 2.23 -17.44
CA GLY A 455 25.63 2.03 -16.12
C GLY A 455 26.52 3.18 -15.63
N ASN A 456 27.23 3.83 -16.56
CA ASN A 456 28.16 4.93 -16.26
C ASN A 456 27.47 6.20 -15.72
N GLU A 457 26.14 6.29 -15.79
CA GLU A 457 25.37 7.45 -15.28
C GLU A 457 25.01 7.35 -13.80
N PHE A 458 25.08 6.15 -13.21
CA PHE A 458 24.65 5.92 -11.83
C PHE A 458 25.67 6.42 -10.82
N GLN A 459 25.15 6.97 -9.72
CA GLN A 459 25.97 7.35 -8.56
C GLN A 459 26.31 6.09 -7.76
N VAL A 460 27.59 5.83 -7.48
CA VAL A 460 28.00 4.62 -6.76
C VAL A 460 28.49 4.89 -5.34
N ARG A 461 28.75 6.15 -4.99
CA ARG A 461 29.29 6.52 -3.68
C ARG A 461 28.19 6.92 -2.72
N GLY A 462 28.22 6.40 -1.50
CA GLY A 462 27.29 6.77 -0.44
C GLY A 462 27.24 8.28 -0.20
N SER A 463 26.04 8.79 0.13
CA SER A 463 25.90 10.16 0.59
C SER A 463 26.41 10.33 2.02
N ALA A 464 27.13 11.42 2.27
CA ALA A 464 27.57 11.84 3.60
C ALA A 464 26.73 13.01 4.15
N GLY A 465 25.62 13.37 3.48
CA GLY A 465 24.78 14.50 3.85
C GLY A 465 23.75 14.16 4.94
N ASP A 466 23.31 15.19 5.68
CA ASP A 466 22.28 15.08 6.72
C ASP A 466 20.85 14.98 6.15
N SER A 467 20.67 15.12 4.83
CA SER A 467 19.36 15.07 4.19
C SER A 467 18.86 13.63 4.02
N ASP A 468 17.54 13.44 3.96
CA ASP A 468 16.97 12.12 3.65
C ASP A 468 17.40 11.70 2.22
N PRO A 469 18.24 10.67 2.08
CA PRO A 469 18.86 10.35 0.81
C PRO A 469 17.85 9.77 -0.20
N TRP A 470 16.73 9.19 0.27
CA TRP A 470 15.65 8.76 -0.63
C TRP A 470 14.90 9.95 -1.25
N LEU A 471 14.71 11.01 -0.48
CA LEU A 471 14.08 12.25 -0.96
C LEU A 471 15.05 13.03 -1.86
N ALA A 472 16.33 13.08 -1.48
CA ALA A 472 17.39 13.70 -2.28
C ALA A 472 17.74 12.90 -3.55
N LYS A 473 17.29 11.64 -3.65
CA LYS A 473 17.59 10.70 -4.73
C LYS A 473 19.09 10.45 -4.86
N GLU A 474 19.72 10.24 -3.72
CA GLU A 474 21.12 9.88 -3.54
C GLU A 474 21.25 8.38 -3.22
N PRO A 475 22.46 7.80 -3.34
CA PRO A 475 22.70 6.43 -2.90
C PRO A 475 22.43 6.26 -1.40
N PHE A 476 21.67 5.22 -1.03
CA PHE A 476 21.30 4.97 0.36
C PHE A 476 21.25 3.49 0.73
N ASN A 477 21.45 3.21 2.02
CA ASN A 477 21.27 1.89 2.60
C ASN A 477 19.84 1.75 3.14
N GLY A 478 18.96 1.11 2.37
CA GLY A 478 17.62 0.78 2.82
C GLY A 478 17.61 -0.47 3.69
N ILE A 479 16.81 -0.47 4.75
CA ILE A 479 16.64 -1.62 5.64
C ILE A 479 15.29 -2.27 5.35
N PHE A 480 15.29 -3.57 5.11
CA PHE A 480 14.08 -4.39 5.02
C PHE A 480 14.23 -5.68 5.82
N ALA A 481 13.18 -6.51 5.86
CA ALA A 481 13.16 -7.73 6.65
C ALA A 481 13.35 -8.98 5.77
N VAL A 482 14.13 -9.94 6.25
CA VAL A 482 14.15 -11.33 5.77
C VAL A 482 13.71 -12.29 6.87
N THR A 483 13.22 -13.45 6.47
CA THR A 483 12.75 -14.54 7.35
C THR A 483 13.37 -15.87 6.89
N PRO A 484 13.42 -16.91 7.74
CA PRO A 484 14.10 -18.17 7.42
C PRO A 484 13.63 -18.87 6.14
N ASP A 485 12.38 -18.64 5.74
CA ASP A 485 11.72 -19.22 4.58
C ASP A 485 11.29 -18.17 3.53
N ASN A 486 11.68 -16.90 3.69
CA ASN A 486 11.24 -15.76 2.88
C ASN A 486 9.72 -15.49 2.87
N LEU A 487 8.94 -16.17 3.72
CA LEU A 487 7.51 -15.91 3.87
C LEU A 487 7.25 -14.85 4.94
N PRO A 488 6.18 -14.04 4.79
CA PRO A 488 5.69 -13.20 5.86
C PRO A 488 5.41 -13.97 7.16
N LEU A 489 5.44 -13.24 8.29
CA LEU A 489 4.80 -13.70 9.53
C LEU A 489 3.47 -12.99 9.65
N ALA A 490 2.38 -13.70 9.37
CA ALA A 490 1.03 -13.14 9.33
C ALA A 490 0.02 -14.10 9.95
N GLY A 491 -0.60 -13.73 11.07
CA GLY A 491 -1.61 -14.54 11.74
C GLY A 491 -1.71 -14.30 13.24
N LYS A 492 -2.58 -15.09 13.89
CA LYS A 492 -2.78 -15.06 15.34
C LYS A 492 -1.61 -15.72 16.05
N VAL A 493 -1.18 -15.14 17.16
CA VAL A 493 -0.17 -15.72 18.04
C VAL A 493 -0.86 -16.68 19.02
N PRO A 494 -0.51 -17.98 19.05
CA PRO A 494 -1.31 -19.00 19.73
C PRO A 494 -1.28 -18.90 21.26
N ASP A 495 -0.16 -18.46 21.84
CA ASP A 495 0.05 -18.34 23.29
C ASP A 495 -0.31 -16.94 23.83
N VAL A 496 -0.73 -16.00 22.98
CA VAL A 496 -1.14 -14.65 23.38
C VAL A 496 -2.50 -14.32 22.77
N ALA A 497 -3.56 -14.41 23.58
CA ALA A 497 -4.95 -14.51 23.13
C ALA A 497 -5.42 -13.38 22.21
N ASN A 498 -4.94 -12.15 22.46
CA ASN A 498 -5.35 -10.94 21.77
C ASN A 498 -4.30 -10.39 20.79
N LEU A 499 -3.26 -11.16 20.45
CA LEU A 499 -2.15 -10.71 19.61
C LEU A 499 -2.17 -11.35 18.22
N TRP A 500 -1.95 -10.50 17.22
CA TRP A 500 -1.70 -10.86 15.83
C TRP A 500 -0.39 -10.22 15.38
N ILE A 501 0.32 -10.89 14.47
CA ILE A 501 1.50 -10.35 13.80
C ILE A 501 1.18 -10.28 12.31
N CYS A 502 1.59 -9.20 11.65
CA CYS A 502 1.54 -8.98 10.21
C CYS A 502 2.81 -8.22 9.81
N ALA A 503 3.94 -8.92 9.73
CA ALA A 503 5.25 -8.32 9.54
C ALA A 503 6.14 -9.14 8.58
N ALA A 504 7.28 -8.57 8.20
CA ALA A 504 8.16 -9.09 7.14
C ALA A 504 7.43 -9.26 5.78
N ILE A 505 6.65 -8.26 5.39
CA ILE A 505 5.82 -8.29 4.18
C ILE A 505 6.36 -7.28 3.16
N TRP A 506 6.67 -7.76 1.96
CA TRP A 506 7.06 -6.93 0.82
C TRP A 506 5.88 -6.08 0.32
N VAL A 507 6.17 -4.93 -0.31
CA VAL A 507 5.15 -4.13 -1.01
C VAL A 507 4.36 -4.99 -2.00
N THR A 508 5.03 -5.95 -2.64
CA THR A 508 4.50 -6.94 -3.59
C THR A 508 3.36 -7.79 -3.03
N THR A 509 3.34 -8.09 -1.73
CA THR A 509 2.35 -8.99 -1.10
C THR A 509 1.53 -8.30 -0.01
N ALA A 510 1.66 -6.98 0.16
CA ALA A 510 1.11 -6.27 1.31
C ALA A 510 -0.42 -6.26 1.34
N ALA A 511 -1.11 -5.85 0.26
CA ALA A 511 -2.57 -5.81 0.26
C ALA A 511 -3.19 -7.22 0.31
N GLY A 512 -2.63 -8.18 -0.42
CA GLY A 512 -3.09 -9.58 -0.40
C GLY A 512 -2.99 -10.20 0.99
N THR A 513 -1.86 -9.98 1.68
CA THR A 513 -1.68 -10.46 3.06
C THR A 513 -2.63 -9.74 4.03
N ALA A 514 -2.73 -8.41 3.95
CA ALA A 514 -3.62 -7.64 4.82
C ALA A 514 -5.09 -8.02 4.65
N LYS A 515 -5.54 -8.26 3.41
CA LYS A 515 -6.90 -8.69 3.09
C LYS A 515 -7.18 -10.11 3.58
N LEU A 516 -6.22 -11.03 3.47
CA LEU A 516 -6.31 -12.38 4.06
C LEU A 516 -6.49 -12.30 5.58
N ILE A 517 -5.62 -11.56 6.27
CA ILE A 517 -5.68 -11.46 7.74
C ILE A 517 -6.91 -10.69 8.21
N SER A 518 -7.35 -9.64 7.51
CA SER A 518 -8.60 -8.92 7.82
C SER A 518 -9.80 -9.86 7.79
N ARG A 519 -9.92 -10.68 6.73
CA ARG A 519 -11.00 -11.68 6.63
C ARG A 519 -10.97 -12.66 7.79
N GLU A 520 -9.78 -13.12 8.16
CA GLU A 520 -9.59 -14.07 9.26
C GLU A 520 -9.93 -13.45 10.64
N ILE A 521 -9.61 -12.17 10.87
CA ILE A 521 -9.98 -11.45 12.10
C ILE A 521 -11.49 -11.20 12.18
N CYS A 522 -12.12 -10.88 11.04
CA CYS A 522 -13.56 -10.62 10.94
C CYS A 522 -14.42 -11.88 10.89
N ARG A 523 -13.79 -13.06 10.82
CA ARG A 523 -14.47 -14.34 10.65
C ARG A 523 -15.34 -14.67 11.87
N GLU A 524 -16.57 -15.10 11.63
CA GLU A 524 -17.47 -15.55 12.69
C GLU A 524 -16.93 -16.81 13.37
N ALA A 525 -16.99 -16.84 14.69
CA ALA A 525 -16.54 -17.99 15.47
C ALA A 525 -17.28 -19.27 15.04
N GLY A 526 -16.51 -20.33 14.75
CA GLY A 526 -17.06 -21.62 14.30
C GLY A 526 -17.24 -21.76 12.79
N THR A 527 -17.00 -20.71 11.99
CA THR A 527 -16.98 -20.81 10.52
C THR A 527 -15.59 -21.20 10.02
N ALA A 528 -15.50 -22.19 9.13
CA ALA A 528 -14.24 -22.62 8.55
C ALA A 528 -13.75 -21.63 7.47
N SER A 529 -12.44 -21.42 7.39
CA SER A 529 -11.85 -20.64 6.29
C SER A 529 -11.95 -21.46 5.00
N SER A 530 -11.91 -20.78 3.85
CA SER A 530 -11.81 -21.51 2.58
C SER A 530 -10.56 -22.41 2.60
N PRO A 531 -10.56 -23.56 1.89
CA PRO A 531 -9.38 -24.44 1.85
C PRO A 531 -8.11 -23.72 1.39
N GLU A 532 -8.24 -22.77 0.46
CA GLU A 532 -7.14 -21.94 -0.02
C GLU A 532 -6.62 -20.98 1.07
N ASP A 533 -7.51 -20.22 1.72
CA ASP A 533 -7.13 -19.31 2.80
C ASP A 533 -6.49 -20.08 3.96
N LYS A 534 -6.97 -21.29 4.27
CA LYS A 534 -6.40 -22.14 5.31
C LYS A 534 -4.94 -22.49 5.02
N LEU A 535 -4.62 -22.91 3.79
CA LEU A 535 -3.24 -23.21 3.39
C LEU A 535 -2.34 -21.98 3.46
N LEU A 536 -2.84 -20.81 3.04
CA LEU A 536 -2.10 -19.56 3.15
C LEU A 536 -1.86 -19.20 4.63
N LEU A 537 -2.87 -19.27 5.48
CA LEU A 537 -2.75 -18.96 6.91
C LEU A 537 -1.78 -19.91 7.63
N GLU A 538 -1.79 -21.20 7.31
CA GLU A 538 -0.84 -22.18 7.84
C GLU A 538 0.60 -21.86 7.41
N ALA A 539 0.81 -21.52 6.13
CA ALA A 539 2.13 -21.16 5.62
C ALA A 539 2.68 -19.85 6.23
N LEU A 540 1.80 -18.90 6.57
CA LEU A 540 2.18 -17.60 7.13
C LEU A 540 2.20 -17.57 8.66
N ALA A 541 1.74 -18.63 9.32
CA ALA A 541 1.51 -18.66 10.76
C ALA A 541 2.75 -18.20 11.56
N PRO A 542 2.60 -17.28 12.54
CA PRO A 542 3.72 -16.83 13.36
C PRO A 542 4.42 -17.97 14.13
N ALA A 543 3.67 -19.02 14.49
CA ALA A 543 4.18 -20.16 15.23
C ALA A 543 4.79 -21.27 14.35
N ARG A 544 4.94 -21.08 13.04
CA ARG A 544 5.47 -22.13 12.15
C ARG A 544 6.93 -22.54 12.45
N PHE A 545 7.65 -21.69 13.19
CA PHE A 545 9.01 -21.96 13.65
C PHE A 545 9.08 -22.48 15.09
N GLN A 546 7.94 -22.81 15.71
CA GLN A 546 7.89 -23.32 17.08
C GLN A 546 8.83 -24.52 17.25
N GLY A 547 9.62 -24.50 18.34
CA GLY A 547 10.59 -25.55 18.64
C GLY A 547 11.96 -25.40 17.94
N SER A 548 12.15 -24.36 17.12
CA SER A 548 13.45 -24.01 16.52
C SER A 548 14.16 -22.92 17.34
N GLU A 549 15.49 -23.00 17.41
CA GLU A 549 16.30 -21.97 18.08
C GLU A 549 16.42 -20.69 17.25
N LEU A 550 16.28 -19.53 17.91
CA LEU A 550 16.25 -18.23 17.23
C LEU A 550 17.56 -17.91 16.49
N ASP A 551 18.71 -18.33 17.02
CA ASP A 551 20.01 -18.12 16.38
C ASP A 551 20.13 -18.90 15.06
N LEU A 552 19.65 -20.15 15.04
CA LEU A 552 19.61 -20.97 13.83
C LEU A 552 18.66 -20.35 12.79
N LEU A 553 17.48 -19.90 13.22
CA LEU A 553 16.52 -19.22 12.35
C LEU A 553 17.13 -17.92 11.78
N THR A 554 17.88 -17.17 12.57
CA THR A 554 18.55 -15.94 12.13
C THR A 554 19.59 -16.25 11.04
N GLN A 555 20.41 -17.29 11.23
CA GLN A 555 21.37 -17.73 10.20
C GLN A 555 20.68 -18.23 8.92
N GLN A 556 19.52 -18.88 9.04
CA GLN A 556 18.71 -19.28 7.89
C GLN A 556 18.15 -18.06 7.15
N ALA A 557 17.60 -17.08 7.88
CA ALA A 557 17.05 -15.85 7.32
C ALA A 557 18.11 -15.03 6.58
N LEU A 558 19.32 -14.90 7.13
CA LEU A 558 20.42 -14.19 6.46
C LEU A 558 20.84 -14.85 5.14
N ARG A 559 20.87 -16.19 5.08
CA ARG A 559 21.15 -16.92 3.83
C ARG A 559 20.11 -16.60 2.74
N LYS A 560 18.86 -16.37 3.14
CA LYS A 560 17.79 -16.02 2.21
C LYS A 560 17.95 -14.67 1.51
N TYR A 561 18.80 -13.79 2.02
CA TYR A 561 19.15 -12.55 1.34
C TYR A 561 19.81 -12.80 -0.02
N ASN A 562 20.82 -13.67 -0.06
CA ASN A 562 21.51 -14.00 -1.31
C ASN A 562 20.70 -14.97 -2.16
N ASP A 563 19.90 -15.85 -1.56
CA ASP A 563 19.03 -16.75 -2.31
C ASP A 563 17.83 -16.04 -2.96
N ILE A 564 17.70 -14.72 -2.90
CA ILE A 564 16.52 -14.00 -3.44
C ILE A 564 16.33 -14.20 -4.95
N TYR A 565 17.40 -14.54 -5.68
CA TYR A 565 17.39 -14.97 -7.08
C TYR A 565 17.85 -16.41 -7.30
N ASN A 566 17.90 -17.22 -6.22
CA ASN A 566 18.14 -18.65 -6.24
C ASN A 566 19.43 -19.08 -6.94
N ARG A 567 20.56 -18.45 -6.56
CA ARG A 567 21.88 -18.96 -6.91
C ARG A 567 21.96 -20.40 -6.39
N LYS A 568 22.04 -21.40 -7.29
CA LYS A 568 22.50 -22.73 -6.88
C LYS A 568 23.93 -22.51 -6.37
N THR A 569 24.08 -22.43 -5.05
CA THR A 569 25.38 -22.39 -4.39
C THR A 569 25.96 -23.80 -4.33
#